data_AF-A0A8S9Z5I8-F1
#
_entry.id   AF-A0A8S9Z5I8-F1
#
_cell.length_a   1.000
_cell.length_b   1.000
_cell.length_c   1.000
_cell.angle_alpha   90.00
_cell.angle_beta   90.00
_cell.angle_gamma   90.00
#
_symmetry.space_group_name_H-M   'P 1'
#
loop_
_entity.id
_entity.type
_entity.pdbx_description
1 polymer ?
#
loop_
_entity_poly.entity_id
_entity_poly.type
_entity_poly.pdbx_seq_one_letter_code
_entity_poly.pdbx_strand_id
1 'polypeptide(L)'
;MSTVRDWKAEVAEKRRQRERETDVEKRWQEVMDKNGEGAPEWLKEAAMRKKKAQKPDDGLVPWMKEVKLNKDLSRKIAEVHQAEREATTEAALKQASA
;
A
#
# COMPACT_ATOMS: atom_id res chain seq x y z
N MET A 1 -7.85 12.67 -47.46
CA MET A 1 -6.84 11.62 -47.19
C MET A 1 -7.05 11.14 -45.76
N SER A 2 -7.35 9.86 -45.59
CA SER A 2 -7.78 9.27 -44.31
C SER A 2 -6.62 9.27 -43.31
N THR A 3 -6.79 9.97 -42.18
CA THR A 3 -5.86 9.94 -41.04
C THR A 3 -6.01 8.61 -40.33
N VAL A 4 -5.40 7.56 -40.89
CA VAL A 4 -5.21 6.30 -40.15
C VAL A 4 -4.20 6.63 -39.05
N ARG A 5 -4.69 6.89 -37.83
CA ARG A 5 -3.81 6.97 -36.66
C ARG A 5 -3.08 5.64 -36.57
N ASP A 6 -1.76 5.68 -36.75
CA ASP A 6 -0.89 4.52 -36.75
C ASP A 6 -0.80 3.95 -35.32
N TRP A 7 -1.81 3.17 -34.94
CA TRP A 7 -1.94 2.55 -33.62
C TRP A 7 -0.70 1.72 -33.25
N LYS A 8 0.02 1.18 -34.24
CA LYS A 8 1.29 0.47 -34.04
C LYS A 8 2.40 1.39 -33.53
N ALA A 9 2.44 2.64 -33.99
CA ALA A 9 3.38 3.65 -33.50
C ALA A 9 3.04 4.06 -32.06
N GLU A 10 1.76 4.26 -31.74
CA GLU A 10 1.32 4.54 -30.36
C GLU A 10 1.64 3.39 -29.39
N VAL A 11 1.52 2.13 -29.82
CA VAL A 11 1.86 0.95 -29.00
C VAL A 11 3.37 0.87 -28.75
N ALA A 12 4.19 1.15 -29.76
CA ALA A 12 5.65 1.18 -29.63
C ALA A 12 6.13 2.30 -28.70
N GLU A 13 5.55 3.49 -28.82
CA GLU A 13 5.79 4.64 -27.93
C GLU A 13 5.45 4.29 -26.47
N LYS A 14 4.25 3.74 -26.23
CA LYS A 14 3.80 3.30 -24.90
C LYS A 14 4.69 2.22 -24.31
N ARG A 15 5.15 1.28 -25.12
CA ARG A 15 6.06 0.21 -24.66
C ARG A 15 7.40 0.78 -24.22
N ARG A 16 7.98 1.69 -25.02
CA ARG A 16 9.25 2.37 -24.71
C ARG A 16 9.13 3.24 -23.46
N GLN A 17 7.99 3.88 -23.26
CA GLN A 17 7.72 4.66 -22.06
C GLN A 17 7.60 3.76 -20.82
N ARG A 18 6.87 2.64 -20.92
CA ARG A 18 6.78 1.64 -19.84
C ARG A 18 8.14 1.04 -19.47
N GLU A 19 9.00 0.78 -20.45
CA GLU A 19 10.35 0.28 -20.19
C GLU A 19 11.19 1.29 -19.39
N ARG A 20 11.06 2.58 -19.68
CA ARG A 20 11.71 3.66 -18.91
C ARG A 20 11.14 3.78 -17.49
N GLU A 21 9.81 3.70 -17.34
CA GLU A 21 9.15 3.74 -16.04
C GLU A 21 9.53 2.53 -15.17
N THR A 22 9.69 1.36 -15.79
CA THR A 22 10.13 0.13 -15.11
C THR A 22 11.57 0.26 -14.60
N ASP A 23 12.46 0.92 -15.35
CA ASP A 23 13.86 1.15 -14.92
C ASP A 23 13.92 2.05 -13.69
N VAL A 24 13.09 3.10 -13.64
CA VAL A 24 13.00 4.01 -12.50
C VAL A 24 12.45 3.29 -11.27
N GLU A 25 11.39 2.49 -11.41
CA GLU A 25 10.83 1.74 -10.28
C GLU A 25 11.81 0.68 -9.75
N LYS A 26 12.54 0.00 -10.65
CA LYS A 26 13.59 -0.96 -10.24
C LYS A 26 14.75 -0.28 -9.52
N ARG A 27 15.27 0.82 -10.07
CA ARG A 27 16.32 1.61 -9.41
C ARG A 27 15.84 2.17 -8.07
N TRP A 28 14.59 2.60 -8.00
CA TRP A 28 13.99 3.05 -6.74
C TRP A 28 13.93 1.92 -5.71
N GLN A 29 13.54 0.71 -6.14
CA GLN A 29 13.50 -0.47 -5.27
C GLN A 29 14.91 -0.86 -4.79
N GLU A 30 15.91 -0.87 -5.67
CA GLU A 30 17.31 -1.15 -5.29
C GLU A 30 17.84 -0.16 -4.26
N VAL A 31 17.49 1.13 -4.38
CA VAL A 31 17.88 2.17 -3.41
C VAL A 31 17.19 1.96 -2.07
N MET A 32 15.91 1.56 -2.07
CA MET A 32 15.17 1.23 -0.84
C MET A 32 15.76 -0.01 -0.13
N ASP A 33 16.09 -1.04 -0.90
CA ASP A 33 16.61 -2.32 -0.38
C ASP A 33 18.01 -2.15 0.22
N LYS A 34 18.84 -1.28 -0.37
CA LYS A 34 20.19 -0.94 0.12
C LYS A 34 20.21 0.19 1.15
N ASN A 35 19.08 0.58 1.73
CA ASN A 35 18.99 1.72 2.68
C ASN A 35 19.60 3.04 2.14
N GLY A 36 19.58 3.24 0.83
CA GLY A 36 20.14 4.43 0.20
C GLY A 36 21.64 4.37 -0.11
N GLU A 37 22.32 3.23 0.06
CA GLU A 37 23.74 3.12 -0.25
C GLU A 37 24.01 3.36 -1.76
N GLY A 38 24.89 4.32 -2.07
CA GLY A 38 25.22 4.72 -3.46
C GLY A 38 24.20 5.65 -4.15
N ALA A 39 23.10 6.01 -3.50
CA ALA A 39 22.14 6.99 -4.01
C ALA A 39 22.50 8.44 -3.63
N PRO A 40 22.05 9.46 -4.39
CA PRO A 40 22.19 10.85 -3.97
C PRO A 40 21.33 11.16 -2.73
N GLU A 41 21.75 12.12 -1.89
CA GLU A 41 21.16 12.36 -0.56
C GLU A 41 19.64 12.62 -0.59
N TRP A 42 19.15 13.40 -1.56
CA TRP A 42 17.71 13.64 -1.73
C TRP A 42 16.91 12.35 -1.98
N LEU A 43 17.54 11.35 -2.62
CA LEU A 43 16.93 10.07 -2.92
C LEU A 43 16.98 9.14 -1.70
N LYS A 44 18.06 9.18 -0.92
CA LYS A 44 18.16 8.47 0.37
C LYS A 44 17.11 8.95 1.35
N GLU A 45 16.97 10.28 1.51
CA GLU A 45 15.97 10.87 2.39
C GLU A 45 14.55 10.49 1.96
N ALA A 46 14.26 10.55 0.66
CA ALA A 46 12.96 10.17 0.13
C ALA A 46 12.69 8.66 0.28
N ALA A 47 13.70 7.81 0.09
CA ALA A 47 13.62 6.37 0.32
C ALA A 47 13.36 6.04 1.79
N MET A 48 14.15 6.62 2.71
CA MET A 48 13.96 6.44 4.15
C MET A 48 12.62 6.99 4.63
N ARG A 49 12.15 8.11 4.06
CA ARG A 49 10.82 8.66 4.33
C ARG A 49 9.72 7.72 3.84
N LYS A 50 9.86 7.14 2.65
CA LYS A 50 8.90 6.16 2.09
C LYS A 50 8.93 4.85 2.86
N LYS A 51 10.10 4.39 3.32
CA LYS A 51 10.27 3.21 4.19
C LYS A 51 9.67 3.43 5.57
N LYS A 52 9.76 4.64 6.12
CA LYS A 52 9.11 5.02 7.38
C LYS A 52 7.59 5.20 7.22
N ALA A 53 7.13 5.64 6.05
CA ALA A 53 5.71 5.79 5.71
C ALA A 53 5.05 4.45 5.32
N GLN A 54 5.81 3.53 4.71
CA GLN A 54 5.57 2.08 4.79
C GLN A 54 5.88 1.65 6.21
N LYS A 55 5.12 2.15 7.18
CA LYS A 55 4.95 1.38 8.42
C LYS A 55 4.66 -0.05 7.97
N PRO A 56 5.30 -1.08 8.55
CA PRO A 56 4.73 -2.41 8.45
C PRO A 56 3.28 -2.22 8.87
N ASP A 57 2.35 -2.49 7.97
CA ASP A 57 0.96 -2.73 8.32
C ASP A 57 1.06 -3.90 9.30
N ASP A 58 1.16 -3.57 10.59
CA ASP A 58 1.66 -4.41 11.69
C ASP A 58 0.95 -5.76 11.63
N GLY A 59 1.67 -6.81 11.20
CA GLY A 59 1.15 -8.19 11.15
C GLY A 59 -0.04 -8.44 10.21
N LEU A 60 -0.44 -7.50 9.36
CA LEU A 60 -1.61 -7.65 8.49
C LEU A 60 -1.26 -8.54 7.28
N VAL A 61 -1.83 -9.73 7.28
CA VAL A 61 -1.73 -10.71 6.18
C VAL A 61 -2.30 -10.12 4.87
N PRO A 62 -1.77 -10.50 3.69
CA PRO A 62 -2.09 -9.85 2.41
C PRO A 62 -3.60 -9.73 2.09
N TRP A 63 -4.39 -10.76 2.41
CA TRP A 63 -5.86 -10.77 2.21
C TRP A 63 -6.58 -9.68 3.03
N MET A 64 -6.00 -9.28 4.15
CA MET A 64 -6.58 -8.28 5.05
C MET A 64 -6.47 -6.86 4.46
N LYS A 65 -5.51 -6.64 3.54
CA LYS A 65 -5.43 -5.41 2.73
C LYS A 65 -6.58 -5.34 1.71
N GLU A 66 -6.96 -6.48 1.13
CA GLU A 66 -8.09 -6.57 0.19
C GLU A 66 -9.43 -6.32 0.90
N VAL A 67 -9.55 -6.79 2.15
CA VAL A 67 -10.72 -6.52 3.00
C VAL A 67 -10.83 -5.03 3.34
N LYS A 68 -9.72 -4.33 3.62
CA LYS A 68 -9.70 -2.87 3.84
C LYS A 68 -10.16 -2.07 2.60
N LEU A 69 -9.94 -2.61 1.40
CA LEU A 69 -10.39 -1.98 0.16
C LEU A 69 -11.90 -2.15 -0.07
N ASN A 70 -12.54 -3.14 0.58
CA ASN A 70 -13.98 -3.31 0.57
C ASN A 70 -14.63 -2.58 1.75
N LYS A 71 -15.30 -1.46 1.47
CA LYS A 71 -15.91 -0.59 2.48
C LYS A 71 -16.97 -1.29 3.34
N ASP A 72 -17.74 -2.21 2.75
CA ASP A 72 -18.83 -2.88 3.46
C ASP A 72 -18.31 -4.00 4.37
N LEU A 73 -17.29 -4.74 3.92
CA LEU A 73 -16.59 -5.72 4.78
C LEU A 73 -15.84 -5.02 5.92
N SER A 74 -15.17 -3.91 5.63
CA SER A 74 -14.49 -3.10 6.65
C SER A 74 -15.45 -2.59 7.72
N ARG A 75 -16.64 -2.13 7.32
CA ARG A 75 -17.68 -1.66 8.24
C ARG A 75 -18.18 -2.79 9.15
N LYS A 76 -18.50 -3.96 8.58
CA LYS A 76 -18.97 -5.12 9.37
C LYS A 76 -17.94 -5.61 10.38
N ILE A 77 -16.66 -5.63 10.00
CA ILE A 77 -15.58 -6.02 10.91
C ILE A 77 -15.46 -5.01 12.06
N ALA A 78 -15.59 -3.71 11.77
CA ALA A 78 -15.59 -2.68 12.81
C ALA A 78 -16.78 -2.83 13.78
N GLU A 79 -17.98 -3.13 13.26
CA GLU A 79 -19.19 -3.37 14.07
C GLU A 79 -19.02 -4.58 14.98
N VAL A 80 -18.47 -5.69 14.48
CA VAL A 80 -18.19 -6.90 15.29
C VAL A 80 -17.20 -6.59 16.41
N HIS A 81 -16.09 -5.92 16.10
CA HIS A 81 -15.10 -5.55 17.13
C HIS A 81 -15.66 -4.57 18.16
N GLN A 82 -16.57 -3.68 17.77
CA GLN A 82 -17.24 -2.77 18.70
C GLN A 82 -18.15 -3.54 19.66
N ALA A 83 -18.94 -4.49 19.14
CA ALA A 83 -19.81 -5.34 19.95
C ALA A 83 -19.02 -6.23 20.91
N GLU A 84 -17.87 -6.80 20.48
CA GLU A 84 -16.99 -7.57 21.36
C GLU A 84 -16.44 -6.74 22.52
N ARG A 85 -16.03 -5.49 22.24
CA ARG A 85 -15.53 -4.58 23.27
C ARG A 85 -16.60 -4.26 24.30
N GLU A 86 -17.80 -3.92 23.84
CA GLU A 86 -18.95 -3.64 24.70
C GLU A 86 -19.29 -4.84 25.60
N ALA A 87 -19.33 -6.05 25.02
CA ALA A 87 -19.56 -7.29 25.78
C ALA A 87 -18.47 -7.55 26.84
N THR A 88 -17.19 -7.33 26.52
CA THR A 88 -16.10 -7.48 27.51
C THR A 88 -16.16 -6.42 28.61
N THR A 89 -16.54 -5.18 28.29
CA THR A 89 -16.69 -4.12 29.30
C THR A 89 -17.87 -4.35 30.23
N GLU A 90 -18.99 -4.87 29.70
CA GLU A 90 -20.14 -5.24 30.52
C GLU A 90 -19.86 -6.44 31.43
N ALA A 91 -19.10 -7.43 30.92
CA ALA A 91 -18.65 -8.57 31.72
C ALA A 91 -17.71 -8.12 32.85
N ALA A 92 -16.78 -7.21 32.58
CA ALA A 92 -15.87 -6.65 33.58
C ALA A 92 -16.59 -5.82 34.65
N LEU A 93 -17.59 -5.01 34.25
CA LEU A 93 -18.41 -4.23 35.18
C LEU A 93 -19.27 -5.12 36.09
N LYS A 94 -19.80 -6.23 35.57
CA LYS A 94 -20.56 -7.20 36.38
C LYS A 94 -19.68 -7.95 37.38
N GLN A 95 -18.42 -8.24 37.04
CA GLN A 95 -17.47 -8.85 37.96
C GLN A 95 -16.97 -7.89 39.05
N ALA A 96 -16.89 -6.59 38.77
CA ALA A 96 -16.45 -5.58 39.74
C ALA A 96 -17.53 -5.17 40.76
N SER A 97 -18.79 -5.55 40.53
CA SER A 97 -19.95 -5.19 41.35
C SER A 97 -20.55 -6.37 42.15
N ALA A 98 -19.87 -7.53 42.15
CA ALA A 98 -20.19 -8.73 42.93
C ALA A 98 -19.17 -8.91 44.05
#